data_AF-A0A7R9WJI9-F1
#
_entry.id   AF-A0A7R9WJI9-F1
#
_cell.length_a   1.000
_cell.length_b   1.000
_cell.length_c   1.000
_cell.angle_alpha   90.00
_cell.angle_beta   90.00
_cell.angle_gamma   90.00
#
_symmetry.space_group_name_H-M   'P 1'
#
loop_
_entity.id
_entity.type
_entity.pdbx_description
1 polymer ?
#
loop_
_entity_poly.entity_id
_entity_poly.type
_entity_poly.pdbx_seq_one_letter_code
_entity_poly.pdbx_strand_id
1 'polypeptide(L)'
;MSYSSAARTNLTSDRVRLHRNEVVGVGAFRTAYAGTYIGGNRNQQEAVCKCFKHNFRVLENEFFGHDFRVADKAIEYAEDWNGICEVGKEILVTRGDVHTIGGTKYLVEPLIRYFTKFTSNNGWIADEDDEGWSVLAMEAFSHYTYHRSGGSLIVCDIQGRYRHNSYNRSKCRFELTDPAICSRRRTYGPTDLGEKGIDSFFENHVQYATAFAEWMATGRGRGRRSSGSPCQPVHR
;
A
#
# COMPACT_ATOMS: atom_id res chain seq x y z
N MET A 1 -10.12 14.93 7.64
CA MET A 1 -9.79 13.52 7.89
C MET A 1 -9.35 13.40 9.33
N SER A 2 -9.81 12.35 10.02
CA SER A 2 -9.20 11.90 11.27
C SER A 2 -7.70 11.75 11.05
N TYR A 3 -6.88 12.19 12.00
CA TYR A 3 -5.42 11.95 11.98
C TYR A 3 -5.18 10.45 12.20
N SER A 4 -5.38 9.64 11.16
CA SER A 4 -5.10 8.21 11.21
C SER A 4 -3.63 7.98 11.48
N SER A 5 -3.33 7.14 12.45
CA SER A 5 -1.95 6.79 12.80
C SER A 5 -1.26 5.98 11.69
N ALA A 6 -2.03 5.38 10.79
CA ALA A 6 -1.56 4.63 9.63
C ALA A 6 -1.28 5.50 8.40
N ALA A 7 -1.58 6.80 8.44
CA ALA A 7 -1.36 7.70 7.30
C ALA A 7 0.05 8.30 7.31
N ARG A 8 0.80 8.10 6.21
CA ARG A 8 2.07 8.79 5.94
C ARG A 8 1.82 9.95 4.98
N THR A 9 1.61 11.15 5.53
CA THR A 9 1.25 12.34 4.75
C THR A 9 2.41 13.31 4.56
N ASN A 10 2.18 14.40 3.82
CA ASN A 10 3.12 15.52 3.71
C ASN A 10 3.15 16.43 4.95
N LEU A 11 2.28 16.19 5.94
CA LEU A 11 2.13 17.01 7.14
C LEU A 11 1.83 18.48 6.76
N THR A 12 2.61 19.44 7.27
CA THR A 12 2.50 20.87 6.95
C THR A 12 3.32 21.30 5.73
N SER A 13 3.97 20.37 5.03
CA SER A 13 4.83 20.71 3.89
C SER A 13 4.02 20.78 2.58
N ASP A 14 3.79 21.99 2.09
CA ASP A 14 2.96 22.33 0.94
C ASP A 14 3.76 22.79 -0.30
N ARG A 15 5.10 22.79 -0.21
CA ARG A 15 5.99 23.18 -1.31
C ARG A 15 7.08 22.15 -1.54
N VAL A 16 7.43 21.98 -2.81
CA VAL A 16 8.48 21.08 -3.26
C VAL A 16 9.30 21.71 -4.39
N ARG A 17 10.62 21.52 -4.34
CA ARG A 17 11.52 21.75 -5.48
C ARG A 17 11.52 20.49 -6.33
N LEU A 18 11.03 20.59 -7.57
CA LEU A 18 11.04 19.49 -8.53
C LEU A 18 12.42 19.34 -9.18
N HIS A 19 12.97 18.13 -9.22
CA HIS A 19 14.22 17.81 -9.91
C HIS A 19 13.90 17.13 -11.25
N ARG A 20 13.60 17.93 -12.28
CA ARG A 20 13.07 17.43 -13.58
C ARG A 20 13.99 16.45 -14.32
N ASN A 21 15.29 16.49 -14.03
CA ASN A 21 16.28 15.63 -14.69
C ASN A 21 16.56 14.33 -13.92
N GLU A 22 15.92 14.14 -12.77
CA GLU A 22 16.13 12.99 -11.88
C GLU A 22 14.86 12.13 -11.87
N VAL A 23 14.78 11.17 -12.78
CA VAL A 23 13.69 10.19 -12.81
C VAL A 23 13.98 9.10 -11.78
N VAL A 24 13.03 8.88 -10.86
CA VAL A 24 13.14 7.83 -9.82
C VAL A 24 12.25 6.62 -10.11
N GLY A 25 11.34 6.72 -11.08
CA GLY A 25 10.52 5.61 -11.52
C GLY A 25 9.66 5.94 -12.74
N VAL A 26 9.34 4.92 -13.53
CA VAL A 26 8.44 5.03 -14.69
C VAL A 26 7.40 3.92 -14.59
N GLY A 27 6.15 4.30 -14.34
CA GLY A 27 5.03 3.38 -14.34
C GLY A 27 4.34 3.31 -15.70
N ALA A 28 3.22 2.59 -15.78
CA ALA A 28 2.40 2.55 -16.99
C ALA A 28 1.89 3.95 -17.37
N PHE A 29 1.26 4.64 -16.41
CA PHE A 29 0.56 5.92 -16.63
C PHE A 29 1.37 7.16 -16.24
N ARG A 30 2.27 7.03 -15.26
CA ARG A 30 2.94 8.16 -14.61
C ARG A 30 4.45 8.04 -14.71
N THR A 31 5.12 9.19 -14.68
CA THR A 31 6.56 9.30 -14.46
C THR A 31 6.78 9.93 -13.08
N ALA A 32 7.70 9.37 -12.31
CA ALA A 32 8.06 9.82 -10.98
C ALA A 32 9.42 10.51 -11.02
N TYR A 33 9.47 11.76 -10.58
CA TYR A 33 10.68 12.58 -10.48
C TYR A 33 11.09 12.77 -9.03
N ALA A 34 12.38 12.92 -8.77
CA ALA A 34 12.85 13.35 -7.47
C ALA A 34 12.41 14.80 -7.17
N GLY A 35 12.35 15.12 -5.89
CA GLY A 35 12.18 16.48 -5.42
C GLY A 35 12.64 16.65 -3.98
N THR A 36 12.56 17.87 -3.49
CA THR A 36 12.91 18.21 -2.10
C THR A 36 11.85 19.13 -1.53
N TYR A 37 11.26 18.77 -0.40
CA TYR A 37 10.31 19.64 0.29
C TYR A 37 10.96 20.94 0.74
N ILE A 38 10.22 22.04 0.62
CA ILE A 38 10.64 23.37 1.06
C ILE A 38 9.68 23.83 2.15
N GLY A 39 10.18 24.01 3.37
CA GLY A 39 9.37 24.42 4.52
C GLY A 39 8.51 23.30 5.12
N GLY A 40 7.77 23.63 6.18
CA GLY A 40 6.95 22.68 6.95
C GLY A 40 7.76 21.60 7.67
N ASN A 41 7.08 20.57 8.17
CA ASN A 41 7.70 19.49 8.95
C ASN A 41 8.63 18.57 8.14
N ARG A 42 8.54 18.60 6.81
CA ARG A 42 9.40 17.82 5.90
C ARG A 42 10.48 18.66 5.23
N ASN A 43 10.73 19.90 5.66
CA ASN A 43 11.73 20.77 5.03
C ASN A 43 13.07 20.03 4.80
N GLN A 44 13.63 20.17 3.58
CA GLN A 44 14.85 19.50 3.12
C GLN A 44 14.79 17.96 3.03
N GLN A 45 13.66 17.34 3.34
CA GLN A 45 13.48 15.91 3.09
C GLN A 45 13.17 15.64 1.62
N GLU A 46 13.49 14.44 1.20
CA GLU A 46 13.29 13.97 -0.17
C GLU A 46 11.82 13.70 -0.45
N ALA A 47 11.38 14.11 -1.63
CA ALA A 47 10.05 13.91 -2.16
C ALA A 47 10.12 13.12 -3.47
N VAL A 48 9.01 12.49 -3.82
CA VAL A 48 8.73 12.02 -5.17
C VAL A 48 7.57 12.83 -5.74
N CYS A 49 7.71 13.28 -6.97
CA CYS A 49 6.73 14.06 -7.71
C CYS A 49 6.26 13.25 -8.92
N LYS A 50 5.04 12.71 -8.87
CA LYS A 50 4.48 11.85 -9.92
C LYS A 50 3.54 12.64 -10.80
N CYS A 51 3.76 12.67 -12.11
CA CYS A 51 2.82 13.27 -13.06
C CYS A 51 2.42 12.28 -14.14
N PHE A 52 1.25 12.48 -14.74
CA PHE A 52 0.80 11.69 -15.89
C PHE A 52 1.69 11.94 -17.11
N LYS A 53 1.98 10.86 -17.84
CA LYS A 53 2.62 10.97 -19.17
C LYS A 53 1.70 11.76 -20.09
N HIS A 54 2.27 12.42 -21.09
CA HIS A 54 1.56 13.35 -21.97
C HIS A 54 0.23 12.80 -22.53
N ASN A 55 0.25 11.55 -22.99
CA ASN A 55 -0.91 10.86 -23.56
C ASN A 55 -2.01 10.48 -22.55
N PHE A 56 -1.75 10.58 -21.24
CA PHE A 56 -2.70 10.26 -20.17
C PHE A 56 -3.16 11.48 -19.38
N ARG A 57 -2.71 12.69 -19.74
CA ARG A 57 -3.05 13.93 -19.01
C ARG A 57 -4.55 14.22 -18.94
N VAL A 58 -5.32 13.79 -19.95
CA VAL A 58 -6.79 13.97 -19.97
C VAL A 58 -7.51 13.22 -18.85
N LEU A 59 -6.87 12.20 -18.25
CA LEU A 59 -7.43 11.37 -17.19
C LEU A 59 -7.03 11.86 -15.78
N GLU A 60 -6.16 12.87 -15.69
CA GLU A 60 -5.45 13.24 -14.46
C GLU A 60 -6.38 13.57 -13.29
N ASN A 61 -7.46 14.32 -13.52
CA ASN A 61 -8.38 14.72 -12.44
C ASN A 61 -9.16 13.53 -11.86
N GLU A 62 -9.66 12.66 -12.73
CA GLU A 62 -10.40 11.47 -12.33
C GLU A 62 -9.49 10.50 -11.58
N PHE A 63 -8.28 10.27 -12.11
CA PHE A 63 -7.30 9.41 -11.46
C PHE A 63 -6.85 9.91 -10.10
N PHE A 64 -6.55 11.21 -9.91
CA PHE A 64 -6.18 11.69 -8.58
C PHE A 64 -7.32 11.53 -7.57
N GLY A 65 -8.58 11.70 -8.01
CA GLY A 65 -9.74 11.42 -7.16
C GLY A 65 -9.81 9.95 -6.75
N HIS A 66 -9.51 9.02 -7.67
CA HIS A 66 -9.42 7.59 -7.37
C HIS A 66 -8.21 7.25 -6.50
N ASP A 67 -7.03 7.81 -6.77
CA ASP A 67 -5.80 7.62 -5.98
C ASP A 67 -6.05 7.95 -4.52
N PHE A 68 -6.70 9.09 -4.24
CA PHE A 68 -7.03 9.45 -2.86
C PHE A 68 -8.06 8.52 -2.25
N ARG A 69 -9.14 8.16 -2.95
CA ARG A 69 -10.13 7.21 -2.43
C ARG A 69 -9.51 5.85 -2.09
N VAL A 70 -8.57 5.39 -2.92
CA VAL A 70 -7.86 4.13 -2.72
C VAL A 70 -6.91 4.23 -1.53
N ALA A 71 -6.08 5.28 -1.47
CA ALA A 71 -5.16 5.51 -0.36
C ALA A 71 -5.92 5.63 0.98
N ASP A 72 -7.02 6.39 1.01
CA ASP A 72 -7.85 6.59 2.19
C ASP A 72 -8.43 5.25 2.67
N LYS A 73 -8.94 4.42 1.75
CA LYS A 73 -9.49 3.11 2.11
C LYS A 73 -8.41 2.14 2.58
N ALA A 74 -7.23 2.17 1.96
CA ALA A 74 -6.09 1.37 2.39
C ALA A 74 -5.57 1.81 3.78
N ILE A 75 -5.59 3.12 4.09
CA ILE A 75 -5.27 3.66 5.42
C ILE A 75 -6.24 3.12 6.47
N GLU A 76 -7.55 3.08 6.19
CA GLU A 76 -8.53 2.51 7.12
C GLU A 76 -8.20 1.04 7.47
N TYR A 77 -7.90 0.21 6.46
CA TYR A 77 -7.51 -1.19 6.71
C TYR A 77 -6.16 -1.31 7.41
N ALA A 78 -5.20 -0.43 7.10
CA ALA A 78 -3.91 -0.40 7.77
C ALA A 78 -4.05 0.00 9.24
N GLU A 79 -4.94 0.93 9.57
CA GLU A 79 -5.22 1.31 10.95
C GLU A 79 -5.85 0.16 11.75
N ASP A 80 -6.83 -0.53 11.17
CA ASP A 80 -7.40 -1.73 11.80
C ASP A 80 -6.34 -2.84 11.97
N TRP A 81 -5.49 -3.06 10.96
CA TRP A 81 -4.39 -4.04 11.02
C TRP A 81 -3.37 -3.70 12.11
N ASN A 82 -2.97 -2.43 12.22
CA ASN A 82 -1.99 -1.97 13.20
C ASN A 82 -2.48 -2.16 14.64
N GLY A 83 -3.80 -2.17 14.85
CA GLY A 83 -4.40 -2.44 16.17
C GLY A 83 -4.28 -3.91 16.60
N ILE A 84 -4.03 -4.84 15.68
CA ILE A 84 -3.99 -6.29 15.95
C ILE A 84 -2.64 -6.93 15.65
N CYS A 85 -1.74 -6.24 14.96
CA CYS A 85 -0.47 -6.82 14.54
C CYS A 85 0.60 -6.86 15.64
N GLU A 86 1.59 -7.74 15.45
CA GLU A 86 2.79 -7.72 16.27
C GLU A 86 3.56 -6.40 16.08
N VAL A 87 4.21 -5.95 17.15
CA VAL A 87 5.08 -4.77 17.11
C VAL A 87 6.17 -4.95 16.06
N GLY A 88 6.30 -3.95 15.20
CA GLY A 88 7.23 -3.91 14.09
C GLY A 88 6.63 -4.34 12.76
N LYS A 89 5.36 -4.80 12.71
CA LYS A 89 4.64 -5.18 11.49
C LYS A 89 3.56 -4.16 11.11
N GLU A 90 3.57 -3.00 11.74
CA GLU A 90 2.66 -1.91 11.46
C GLU A 90 2.87 -1.40 10.03
N ILE A 91 1.79 -0.92 9.43
CA ILE A 91 1.74 -0.42 8.06
C ILE A 91 1.43 1.08 8.10
N LEU A 92 2.25 1.85 7.39
CA LEU A 92 1.93 3.22 7.02
C LEU A 92 1.66 3.29 5.52
N VAL A 93 0.49 3.78 5.13
CA VAL A 93 0.14 4.02 3.73
C VAL A 93 0.34 5.49 3.40
N THR A 94 1.06 5.76 2.32
CA THR A 94 1.34 7.12 1.88
C THR A 94 0.10 7.75 1.25
N ARG A 95 -0.25 8.93 1.74
CA ARG A 95 -1.27 9.80 1.14
C ARG A 95 -0.63 11.14 0.84
N GLY A 96 -0.28 11.34 -0.43
CA GLY A 96 0.32 12.57 -0.91
C GLY A 96 -0.67 13.72 -1.09
N ASP A 97 -0.19 14.78 -1.73
CA ASP A 97 -0.99 15.95 -2.11
C ASP A 97 -0.72 16.33 -3.55
N VAL A 98 -1.69 16.97 -4.22
CA VAL A 98 -1.51 17.46 -5.59
C VAL A 98 -0.93 18.86 -5.58
N HIS A 99 0.22 19.05 -6.23
CA HIS A 99 0.88 20.34 -6.41
C HIS A 99 0.88 20.70 -7.90
N THR A 100 0.66 21.96 -8.22
CA THR A 100 0.79 22.45 -9.61
C THR A 100 2.12 23.19 -9.77
N ILE A 101 3.00 22.66 -10.63
CA ILE A 101 4.36 23.20 -10.85
C ILE A 101 4.56 23.46 -12.34
N GLY A 102 4.61 24.73 -12.73
CA GLY A 102 4.73 25.13 -14.14
C GLY A 102 3.59 24.60 -15.01
N GLY A 103 2.35 24.68 -14.51
CA GLY A 103 1.14 24.25 -15.22
C GLY A 103 0.91 22.72 -15.31
N THR A 104 1.82 21.91 -14.76
CA THR A 104 1.64 20.44 -14.66
C THR A 104 1.32 20.07 -13.22
N LYS A 105 0.34 19.19 -13.00
CA LYS A 105 0.03 18.66 -11.68
C LYS A 105 0.95 17.48 -11.34
N TYR A 106 1.33 17.40 -10.08
CA TYR A 106 2.13 16.32 -9.52
C TYR A 106 1.47 15.83 -8.25
N LEU A 107 1.29 14.52 -8.11
CA LEU A 107 1.10 13.90 -6.82
C LEU A 107 2.46 13.86 -6.12
N VAL A 108 2.57 14.63 -5.04
CA VAL A 108 3.79 14.79 -4.25
C VAL A 108 3.69 13.98 -2.98
N GLU A 109 4.69 13.14 -2.76
CA GLU A 109 4.74 12.21 -1.64
C GLU A 109 6.15 12.15 -1.03
N PRO A 110 6.30 11.73 0.23
CA PRO A 110 7.62 11.60 0.81
C PRO A 110 8.32 10.38 0.21
N LEU A 111 9.57 10.55 -0.24
CA LEU A 111 10.30 9.51 -0.98
C LEU A 111 10.45 8.23 -0.14
N ILE A 112 10.29 7.08 -0.79
CA ILE A 112 10.57 5.75 -0.23
C ILE A 112 11.75 5.17 -1.01
N ARG A 113 12.86 4.94 -0.30
CA ARG A 113 14.09 4.32 -0.86
C ARG A 113 14.14 2.84 -0.56
N TYR A 114 14.81 2.06 -1.40
CA TYR A 114 14.84 0.58 -1.35
C TYR A 114 13.43 0.03 -1.55
N PHE A 115 12.92 0.29 -2.76
CA PHE A 115 11.53 0.06 -3.12
C PHE A 115 11.35 -1.37 -3.61
N THR A 116 10.41 -2.09 -3.01
CA THR A 116 9.98 -3.43 -3.37
C THR A 116 8.49 -3.39 -3.70
N LYS A 117 8.09 -4.10 -4.76
CA LYS A 117 6.69 -4.42 -5.03
C LYS A 117 6.44 -5.84 -4.54
N PHE A 118 5.51 -5.99 -3.59
CA PHE A 118 5.22 -7.27 -2.91
C PHE A 118 4.08 -8.03 -3.57
N THR A 119 3.05 -7.31 -4.01
CA THR A 119 1.91 -7.88 -4.75
C THR A 119 1.54 -6.97 -5.91
N SER A 120 0.77 -7.49 -6.86
CA SER A 120 0.14 -6.70 -7.93
C SER A 120 -1.39 -6.75 -7.82
N ASN A 121 -2.07 -5.99 -8.68
CA ASN A 121 -3.52 -6.06 -8.83
C ASN A 121 -4.01 -7.20 -9.75
N ASN A 122 -3.10 -7.96 -10.38
CA ASN A 122 -3.42 -9.06 -11.29
C ASN A 122 -2.95 -10.44 -10.77
N GLY A 123 -2.72 -10.56 -9.46
CA GLY A 123 -2.39 -11.83 -8.80
C GLY A 123 -0.90 -12.18 -8.73
N TRP A 124 0.00 -11.35 -9.26
CA TRP A 124 1.43 -11.55 -9.05
C TRP A 124 1.80 -11.27 -7.59
N ILE A 125 2.58 -12.16 -7.00
CA ILE A 125 3.15 -12.05 -5.65
C ILE A 125 4.66 -12.22 -5.81
N ALA A 126 5.44 -11.37 -5.12
CA ALA A 126 6.89 -11.47 -5.13
C ALA A 126 7.36 -12.82 -4.56
N ASP A 127 8.53 -13.29 -4.98
CA ASP A 127 9.08 -14.54 -4.46
C ASP A 127 9.55 -14.34 -3.01
N GLU A 128 9.19 -15.28 -2.13
CA GLU A 128 9.63 -15.26 -0.73
C GLU A 128 11.14 -15.46 -0.63
N ASP A 129 11.75 -16.23 -1.53
CA ASP A 129 13.20 -16.46 -1.51
C ASP A 129 13.99 -15.16 -1.77
N ASP A 130 13.41 -14.23 -2.54
CA ASP A 130 14.02 -12.95 -2.90
C ASP A 130 13.78 -11.85 -1.84
N GLU A 131 12.53 -11.72 -1.36
CA GLU A 131 12.09 -10.59 -0.53
C GLU A 131 11.78 -11.00 0.93
N GLY A 132 11.90 -12.28 1.24
CA GLY A 132 11.74 -12.88 2.56
C GLY A 132 10.34 -12.75 3.13
N TRP A 133 10.26 -12.85 4.47
CA TRP A 133 9.01 -12.79 5.23
C TRP A 133 8.15 -11.53 4.98
N SER A 134 8.76 -10.47 4.43
CA SER A 134 8.06 -9.23 4.14
C SER A 134 6.96 -9.41 3.09
N VAL A 135 7.16 -10.33 2.13
CA VAL A 135 6.13 -10.75 1.17
C VAL A 135 4.95 -11.38 1.88
N LEU A 136 5.21 -12.36 2.76
CA LEU A 136 4.17 -13.05 3.52
C LEU A 136 3.33 -12.08 4.35
N ALA A 137 3.95 -11.05 4.93
CA ALA A 137 3.23 -10.04 5.69
C ALA A 137 2.30 -9.20 4.80
N MET A 138 2.73 -8.82 3.60
CA MET A 138 1.93 -8.02 2.66
C MET A 138 0.83 -8.84 1.97
N GLU A 139 1.11 -10.10 1.69
CA GLU A 139 0.13 -11.07 1.24
C GLU A 139 -0.96 -11.28 2.30
N ALA A 140 -0.56 -11.50 3.56
CA ALA A 140 -1.49 -11.61 4.68
C ALA A 140 -2.32 -10.34 4.89
N PHE A 141 -1.75 -9.15 4.68
CA PHE A 141 -2.50 -7.90 4.72
C PHE A 141 -3.56 -7.83 3.60
N SER A 142 -3.20 -8.23 2.37
CA SER A 142 -4.15 -8.29 1.24
C SER A 142 -5.34 -9.21 1.58
N HIS A 143 -5.07 -10.42 2.07
CA HIS A 143 -6.11 -11.35 2.51
C HIS A 143 -6.91 -10.78 3.70
N TYR A 144 -6.25 -10.17 4.69
CA TYR A 144 -6.95 -9.53 5.80
C TYR A 144 -8.00 -8.52 5.32
N THR A 145 -7.67 -7.69 4.31
CA THR A 145 -8.65 -6.74 3.75
C THR A 145 -9.83 -7.42 3.07
N TYR A 146 -9.63 -8.60 2.45
CA TYR A 146 -10.73 -9.45 1.95
C TYR A 146 -11.66 -9.87 3.09
N HIS A 147 -11.11 -10.46 4.13
CA HIS A 147 -11.89 -10.96 5.26
C HIS A 147 -12.63 -9.81 5.96
N ARG A 148 -11.91 -8.72 6.27
CA ARG A 148 -12.44 -7.55 6.96
C ARG A 148 -13.54 -6.84 6.16
N SER A 149 -13.51 -6.92 4.83
CA SER A 149 -14.52 -6.36 3.93
C SER A 149 -15.72 -7.29 3.69
N GLY A 150 -15.77 -8.47 4.32
CA GLY A 150 -16.81 -9.48 4.06
C GLY A 150 -16.71 -10.09 2.66
N GLY A 151 -15.49 -10.15 2.11
CA GLY A 151 -15.21 -10.65 0.77
C GLY A 151 -15.55 -9.70 -0.37
N SER A 152 -15.73 -8.41 -0.10
CA SER A 152 -16.16 -7.44 -1.11
C SER A 152 -15.03 -6.79 -1.90
N LEU A 153 -13.81 -6.75 -1.34
CA LEU A 153 -12.63 -6.17 -1.97
C LEU A 153 -11.33 -6.74 -1.41
N ILE A 154 -10.22 -6.49 -2.11
CA ILE A 154 -8.85 -6.59 -1.58
C ILE A 154 -8.10 -5.29 -1.80
N VAL A 155 -7.24 -4.91 -0.85
CA VAL A 155 -6.12 -3.99 -1.10
C VAL A 155 -4.99 -4.83 -1.71
N CYS A 156 -4.45 -4.36 -2.83
CA CYS A 156 -3.45 -5.05 -3.63
C CYS A 156 -2.48 -4.01 -4.23
N ASP A 157 -1.63 -4.45 -5.16
CA ASP A 157 -0.53 -3.62 -5.69
C ASP A 157 0.34 -3.05 -4.55
N ILE A 158 0.60 -3.88 -3.53
CA ILE A 158 1.29 -3.45 -2.32
C ILE A 158 2.76 -3.27 -2.66
N GLN A 159 3.25 -2.04 -2.48
CA GLN A 159 4.59 -1.64 -2.85
C GLN A 159 5.13 -0.55 -1.93
N GLY A 160 6.43 -0.57 -1.67
CA GLY A 160 7.08 0.32 -0.72
C GLY A 160 8.33 -0.30 -0.11
N ARG A 161 8.48 -0.23 1.21
CA ARG A 161 9.60 -0.85 1.92
C ARG A 161 9.24 -1.30 3.31
N TYR A 162 9.96 -2.31 3.80
CA TYR A 162 10.05 -2.57 5.22
C TYR A 162 11.20 -1.77 5.85
N ARG A 163 10.88 -0.89 6.80
CA ARG A 163 11.87 -0.09 7.52
C ARG A 163 12.30 -0.83 8.78
N HIS A 164 13.42 -1.54 8.74
CA HIS A 164 13.97 -2.20 9.92
C HIS A 164 14.74 -1.22 10.85
N ASN A 165 14.61 -1.41 12.17
CA ASN A 165 15.42 -0.74 13.18
C ASN A 165 15.87 -1.75 14.25
N SER A 166 17.15 -2.11 14.20
CA SER A 166 17.74 -3.12 15.09
C SER A 166 17.73 -2.73 16.57
N TYR A 167 17.67 -1.44 16.88
CA TYR A 167 17.73 -0.93 18.26
C TYR A 167 16.36 -0.74 18.90
N ASN A 168 15.32 -0.54 18.08
CA ASN A 168 13.98 -0.32 18.56
C ASN A 168 12.96 -0.89 17.58
N ARG A 169 12.45 -2.07 17.91
CA ARG A 169 11.42 -2.76 17.14
C ARG A 169 10.14 -1.96 16.96
N SER A 170 9.77 -1.05 17.87
CA SER A 170 8.58 -0.20 17.67
C SER A 170 8.78 0.89 16.63
N LYS A 171 10.01 1.06 16.12
CA LYS A 171 10.32 1.89 14.95
C LYS A 171 10.40 1.08 13.65
N CYS A 172 10.26 -0.25 13.72
CA CYS A 172 10.05 -1.08 12.55
C CYS A 172 8.63 -0.91 12.03
N ARG A 173 8.45 -0.92 10.71
CA ARG A 173 7.15 -0.78 10.04
C ARG A 173 7.29 -0.89 8.53
N PHE A 174 6.19 -1.17 7.85
CA PHE A 174 6.07 -0.99 6.41
C PHE A 174 5.73 0.47 6.09
N GLU A 175 6.39 1.02 5.08
CA GLU A 175 6.04 2.30 4.47
C GLU A 175 5.62 2.00 3.03
N LEU A 176 4.33 2.11 2.73
CA LEU A 176 3.71 1.75 1.47
C LEU A 176 3.28 2.98 0.68
N THR A 177 3.12 2.85 -0.63
CA THR A 177 2.56 3.89 -1.50
C THR A 177 1.85 3.26 -2.70
N ASP A 178 1.03 4.06 -3.40
CA ASP A 178 0.29 3.66 -4.60
C ASP A 178 -0.42 2.30 -4.50
N PRO A 179 -1.21 2.03 -3.45
CA PRO A 179 -2.00 0.81 -3.43
C PRO A 179 -3.05 0.82 -4.55
N ALA A 180 -3.53 -0.35 -4.93
CA ALA A 180 -4.74 -0.54 -5.72
C ALA A 180 -5.80 -1.27 -4.90
N ILE A 181 -7.05 -1.19 -5.33
CA ILE A 181 -8.14 -1.99 -4.77
C ILE A 181 -8.84 -2.72 -5.91
N CYS A 182 -8.95 -4.04 -5.79
CA CYS A 182 -9.87 -4.82 -6.60
C CYS A 182 -11.14 -5.06 -5.79
N SER A 183 -12.30 -4.62 -6.31
CA SER A 183 -13.58 -4.68 -5.62
C SER A 183 -14.66 -5.29 -6.51
N ARG A 184 -15.57 -6.08 -5.93
CA ARG A 184 -16.67 -6.70 -6.69
C ARG A 184 -17.52 -5.67 -7.47
N ARG A 185 -17.55 -4.42 -7.02
CA ARG A 185 -18.32 -3.32 -7.65
C ARG A 185 -17.53 -2.47 -8.65
N ARG A 186 -16.20 -2.66 -8.77
CA ARG A 186 -15.32 -1.90 -9.67
C ARG A 186 -15.38 -0.38 -9.49
N THR A 187 -15.35 0.10 -8.25
CA THR A 187 -15.54 1.53 -7.91
C THR A 187 -14.25 2.29 -7.57
N TYR A 188 -13.09 1.62 -7.66
CA TYR A 188 -11.79 2.18 -7.24
C TYR A 188 -10.89 2.62 -8.42
N GLY A 189 -11.48 2.81 -9.60
CA GLY A 189 -10.79 3.38 -10.75
C GLY A 189 -10.12 2.33 -11.63
N PRO A 190 -9.26 2.75 -12.57
CA PRO A 190 -8.82 1.87 -13.68
C PRO A 190 -7.94 0.69 -13.29
N THR A 191 -7.36 0.69 -12.08
CA THR A 191 -6.59 -0.44 -11.54
C THR A 191 -7.47 -1.47 -10.82
N ASP A 192 -8.76 -1.20 -10.65
CA ASP A 192 -9.74 -2.11 -10.06
C ASP A 192 -10.18 -3.17 -11.09
N LEU A 193 -9.52 -4.33 -11.07
CA LEU A 193 -9.85 -5.46 -11.96
C LEU A 193 -11.12 -6.21 -11.53
N GLY A 194 -11.74 -5.79 -10.43
CA GLY A 194 -12.89 -6.41 -9.80
C GLY A 194 -12.64 -7.85 -9.38
N GLU A 195 -13.66 -8.69 -9.57
CA GLU A 195 -13.62 -10.11 -9.17
C GLU A 195 -12.44 -10.86 -9.78
N LYS A 196 -12.11 -10.61 -11.06
CA LYS A 196 -10.89 -11.18 -11.67
C LYS A 196 -9.61 -10.90 -10.88
N GLY A 197 -9.43 -9.69 -10.36
CA GLY A 197 -8.25 -9.36 -9.56
C GLY A 197 -8.24 -10.05 -8.20
N ILE A 198 -9.43 -10.20 -7.60
CA ILE A 198 -9.62 -10.96 -6.36
C ILE A 198 -9.30 -12.44 -6.58
N ASP A 199 -9.88 -13.05 -7.61
CA ASP A 199 -9.67 -14.46 -7.95
C ASP A 199 -8.21 -14.72 -8.28
N SER A 200 -7.58 -13.88 -9.11
CA SER A 200 -6.17 -14.02 -9.47
C SER A 200 -5.25 -13.94 -8.24
N PHE A 201 -5.58 -13.09 -7.25
CA PHE A 201 -4.86 -13.07 -5.98
C PHE A 201 -4.98 -14.40 -5.24
N PHE A 202 -6.21 -14.93 -5.07
CA PHE A 202 -6.42 -16.18 -4.35
C PHE A 202 -5.94 -17.44 -5.07
N GLU A 203 -5.82 -17.41 -6.40
CA GLU A 203 -5.20 -18.49 -7.18
C GLU A 203 -3.70 -18.63 -6.90
N ASN A 204 -3.02 -17.52 -6.61
CA ASN A 204 -1.58 -17.48 -6.34
C ASN A 204 -1.26 -17.37 -4.84
N HIS A 205 -2.26 -17.11 -4.01
CA HIS A 205 -2.13 -16.97 -2.56
C HIS A 205 -1.72 -18.30 -1.90
N VAL A 206 -0.61 -18.31 -1.16
CA VAL A 206 -0.11 -19.50 -0.50
C VAL A 206 -0.62 -19.60 0.95
N GLN A 207 -1.10 -20.78 1.32
CA GLN A 207 -1.82 -21.07 2.58
C GLN A 207 -1.01 -20.79 3.88
N TYR A 208 0.31 -20.54 3.82
CA TYR A 208 1.07 -20.16 5.02
C TYR A 208 0.70 -18.75 5.52
N ALA A 209 0.26 -17.87 4.63
CA ALA A 209 -0.26 -16.55 4.99
C ALA A 209 -1.65 -16.63 5.66
N THR A 210 -2.46 -17.66 5.37
CA THR A 210 -3.75 -17.87 6.06
C THR A 210 -3.54 -18.28 7.52
N ALA A 211 -2.52 -19.10 7.82
CA ALA A 211 -2.19 -19.46 9.20
C ALA A 211 -1.71 -18.24 10.01
N PHE A 212 -0.95 -17.33 9.39
CA PHE A 212 -0.56 -16.06 10.03
C PHE A 212 -1.75 -15.13 10.24
N ALA A 213 -2.66 -15.02 9.25
CA ALA A 213 -3.88 -14.22 9.36
C ALA A 213 -4.88 -14.80 10.40
N GLU A 214 -5.07 -16.12 10.46
CA GLU A 214 -5.88 -16.81 11.47
C GLU A 214 -5.27 -16.70 12.88
N TRP A 215 -3.95 -16.76 12.98
CA TRP A 215 -3.23 -16.54 14.25
C TRP A 215 -3.41 -15.10 14.76
N MET A 216 -3.40 -14.11 13.86
CA MET A 216 -3.62 -12.70 14.17
C MET A 216 -5.09 -12.39 14.48
N ALA A 217 -6.04 -13.02 13.80
CA ALA A 217 -7.47 -12.82 14.00
C ALA A 217 -8.01 -13.43 15.32
N THR A 218 -7.33 -14.44 15.88
CA THR A 218 -7.81 -15.14 17.09
C THR A 218 -7.28 -14.59 18.42
N GLY A 219 -6.33 -13.64 18.42
CA GLY A 219 -5.79 -13.01 19.63
C GLY A 219 -5.14 -13.99 20.63
N ARG A 220 -4.88 -15.24 20.24
CA ARG A 220 -4.34 -16.29 21.14
C ARG A 220 -2.82 -16.37 21.07
N GLY A 221 -2.18 -15.25 21.36
CA GLY A 221 -0.76 -15.19 21.71
C GLY A 221 -0.46 -15.67 23.14
N ARG A 222 -1.12 -16.73 23.65
CA ARG A 222 -0.70 -17.46 24.86
C ARG A 222 -1.15 -18.93 24.77
N GLY A 223 -0.17 -19.78 24.48
CA GLY A 223 -0.12 -21.23 24.68
C GLY A 223 -1.41 -22.03 24.79
N ARG A 224 -1.72 -22.81 23.75
CA ARG A 224 -1.99 -24.25 23.86
C ARG A 224 -2.07 -24.88 22.47
N ARG A 225 -1.38 -26.01 22.30
CA ARG A 225 -1.60 -26.93 21.17
C ARG A 225 -3.03 -27.46 21.26
N SER A 226 -3.83 -27.28 20.21
CA SER A 226 -5.02 -28.08 19.97
C SER A 226 -5.26 -28.18 18.46
N SER A 227 -5.18 -29.41 17.97
CA SER A 227 -5.50 -29.84 16.62
C SER A 227 -6.92 -29.42 16.22
N GLY A 228 -7.02 -28.62 15.17
CA GLY A 228 -8.26 -28.28 14.48
C GLY A 228 -7.99 -28.16 13.00
N SER A 229 -8.79 -28.85 12.18
CA SER A 229 -8.61 -29.02 10.73
C SER A 229 -8.67 -27.71 9.94
N PRO A 230 -7.99 -27.60 8.78
CA PRO A 230 -8.05 -26.41 7.93
C PRO A 230 -9.43 -26.27 7.29
N CYS A 231 -10.00 -25.05 7.33
CA CYS A 231 -11.19 -24.67 6.58
C CYS A 231 -10.96 -24.85 5.08
N GLN A 232 -11.81 -25.65 4.44
CA GLN A 232 -11.85 -25.77 2.97
C GLN A 232 -12.55 -24.56 2.35
N PRO A 233 -12.15 -24.13 1.14
CA PRO A 233 -12.81 -23.04 0.43
C PRO A 233 -14.26 -23.44 0.10
N VAL A 234 -15.21 -22.63 0.58
CA VAL A 234 -16.62 -22.77 0.21
C VAL A 234 -16.79 -22.14 -1.17
N HIS A 235 -16.68 -22.95 -2.22
CA HIS A 235 -17.20 -22.59 -3.53
C HIS A 235 -18.73 -22.61 -3.48
N ARG A 236 -19.36 -21.46 -3.72
CA ARG A 236 -20.67 -21.34 -4.37
C ARG A 236 -20.76 -20.04 -5.13
#